data_AF-A0A1Y1CK85-F1
#
_entry.id   AF-A0A1Y1CK85-F1
#
_cell.length_a   1.000
_cell.length_b   1.000
_cell.length_c   1.000
_cell.angle_alpha   90.00
_cell.angle_beta   90.00
_cell.angle_gamma   90.00
#
_symmetry.space_group_name_H-M   'P 1'
#
loop_
_entity.id
_entity.type
_entity.pdbx_description
1 polymer ?
#
loop_
_entity_poly.entity_id
_entity_poly.type
_entity_poly.pdbx_seq_one_letter_code
_entity_poly.pdbx_strand_id
1 'polypeptide(L)'
;MAKKKEDSFWVSYSDMMTSLFFVMLVLFVLVFSYMRYQHQQLQIQLEEYKKIEELKKALHNLEGEYFRYDKENKRHELIVPIKFSSGNPEIPNDPELRANLLQAGRHLKSVLQSVKIEDDVKYLLIIEGMAARYLPYSDKRNHDLGNIDETYALSYNRAKSLFYFWKKNGITFDEDIVEIQLAGSGWFGTGRFMNSDEGKNKRFLIQIIPKIGEIERH
;
A
#
# COMPACT_ATOMS: atom_id res chain seq x y z
N MET A 1 18.06 81.01 25.36
CA MET A 1 17.24 80.14 24.49
C MET A 1 18.08 78.92 24.10
N ALA A 2 17.44 77.76 23.85
CA ALA A 2 18.03 76.50 23.35
C ALA A 2 18.46 75.40 24.36
N LYS A 3 17.59 74.99 25.32
CA LYS A 3 17.80 73.74 26.09
C LYS A 3 16.61 72.76 26.10
N LYS A 4 15.48 73.11 25.48
CA LYS A 4 14.21 72.36 25.57
C LYS A 4 13.96 71.36 24.42
N LYS A 5 14.80 71.37 23.37
CA LYS A 5 14.61 70.54 22.17
C LYS A 5 15.33 69.19 22.23
N GLU A 6 16.47 69.09 22.93
CA GLU A 6 17.22 67.83 23.04
C GLU A 6 16.53 66.83 23.96
N ASP A 7 16.05 67.24 25.14
CA ASP A 7 15.33 66.34 26.06
C ASP A 7 14.04 65.76 25.46
N SER A 8 13.32 66.53 24.64
CA SER A 8 12.11 66.08 23.95
C SER A 8 12.40 65.02 22.89
N PHE A 9 13.56 65.09 22.22
CA PHE A 9 13.97 64.12 21.20
C PHE A 9 14.35 62.78 21.84
N TRP A 10 15.12 62.79 22.92
CA TRP A 10 15.55 61.56 23.60
C TRP A 10 14.39 60.78 24.21
N VAL A 11 13.40 61.46 24.77
CA VAL A 11 12.18 60.82 25.30
C VAL A 11 11.36 60.19 24.17
N SER A 12 11.12 60.89 23.07
CA SER A 12 10.40 60.32 21.91
C SER A 12 11.16 59.18 21.23
N TYR A 13 12.49 59.28 21.14
CA TYR A 13 13.33 58.21 20.59
C TYR A 13 13.31 56.97 21.48
N SER A 14 13.40 57.15 22.81
CA SER A 14 13.30 56.05 23.77
C SER A 14 11.94 55.36 23.74
N ASP A 15 10.86 56.14 23.60
CA ASP A 15 9.49 55.61 23.44
C ASP A 15 9.30 54.85 22.10
N MET A 16 9.89 55.36 21.01
CA MET A 16 9.91 54.65 19.73
C MET A 16 10.70 53.33 19.81
N MET A 17 11.84 53.32 20.51
CA MET A 17 12.66 52.11 20.67
C MET A 17 11.98 51.06 21.55
N THR A 18 11.30 51.49 22.62
CA THR A 18 10.57 50.57 23.50
C THR A 18 9.33 50.01 22.83
N SER A 19 8.54 50.83 22.12
CA SER A 19 7.41 50.36 21.31
C SER A 19 7.85 49.39 20.21
N LEU A 20 8.94 49.67 19.50
CA LEU A 20 9.51 48.75 18.50
C LEU A 20 9.99 47.43 19.13
N PHE A 21 10.61 47.50 20.32
CA PHE A 21 10.98 46.32 21.09
C PHE A 21 9.77 45.47 21.46
N PHE A 22 8.67 46.07 21.93
CA PHE A 22 7.44 45.34 22.23
C PHE A 22 6.81 44.70 21.00
N VAL A 23 6.75 45.40 19.87
CA VAL A 23 6.27 44.84 18.60
C VAL A 23 7.15 43.65 18.18
N MET A 24 8.47 43.79 18.26
CA MET A 24 9.42 42.72 17.95
C MET A 24 9.25 41.52 18.90
N LEU A 25 9.03 41.76 20.20
CA LEU A 25 8.80 40.71 21.19
C LEU A 25 7.52 39.92 20.90
N VAL A 26 6.42 40.60 20.56
CA VAL A 26 5.16 39.95 20.17
C VAL A 26 5.36 39.12 18.90
N LEU A 27 6.01 39.68 17.88
CA LEU A 27 6.35 38.93 16.66
C LEU A 27 7.24 37.72 16.97
N PHE A 28 8.22 37.86 17.84
CA PHE A 28 9.09 36.76 18.25
C PHE A 28 8.30 35.63 18.93
N VAL A 29 7.40 35.95 19.87
CA VAL A 29 6.55 34.95 20.52
C VAL A 29 5.64 34.24 19.52
N LEU A 30 5.06 34.98 18.57
CA LEU A 30 4.22 34.40 17.51
C LEU A 30 5.01 33.46 16.60
N VAL A 31 6.18 33.90 16.12
CA VAL A 31 7.05 33.09 15.25
C VAL A 31 7.55 31.86 15.99
N PHE A 32 8.00 32.00 17.24
CA PHE A 32 8.46 30.88 18.05
C PHE A 32 7.36 29.84 18.28
N SER A 33 6.14 30.31 18.60
CA SER A 33 4.98 29.42 18.79
C SER A 33 4.62 28.69 17.49
N TYR A 34 4.61 29.40 16.36
CA TYR A 34 4.36 28.81 15.04
C TYR A 34 5.45 27.80 14.65
N MET A 35 6.72 28.13 14.86
CA MET A 35 7.84 27.22 14.58
C MET A 35 7.76 25.97 15.44
N ARG A 36 7.41 26.09 16.73
CA ARG A 36 7.24 24.93 17.62
C ARG A 36 6.13 24.01 17.13
N TYR A 37 4.99 24.57 16.72
CA TYR A 37 3.89 23.81 16.15
C TYR A 37 4.32 23.07 14.88
N GLN A 38 4.96 23.77 13.93
CA GLN A 38 5.47 23.16 12.69
C GLN A 38 6.50 22.07 12.96
N HIS A 39 7.40 22.28 13.92
CA HIS A 39 8.38 21.27 14.30
C HIS A 39 7.72 20.00 14.83
N GLN A 40 6.70 20.12 15.69
CA GLN A 40 5.94 18.97 16.18
C GLN A 40 5.26 18.20 15.04
N GLN A 41 4.61 18.91 14.11
CA GLN A 41 3.98 18.28 12.94
C GLN A 41 4.99 17.54 12.07
N LEU A 42 6.16 18.15 11.85
CA LEU A 42 7.23 17.54 11.06
C LEU A 42 7.79 16.28 11.74
N GLN A 43 7.94 16.27 13.06
CA GLN A 43 8.40 15.08 13.79
C GLN A 43 7.41 13.92 13.64
N ILE A 44 6.10 14.18 13.75
CA ILE A 44 5.06 13.15 13.56
C ILE A 44 5.12 12.58 12.15
N GLN A 45 5.17 13.44 11.12
CA GLN A 45 5.29 12.98 9.73
C GLN A 45 6.56 12.14 9.49
N LEU A 46 7.66 12.50 10.16
CA LEU A 46 8.92 11.79 10.05
C LEU A 46 8.83 10.40 10.71
N GLU A 47 8.16 10.27 11.85
CA GLU A 47 7.89 8.98 12.49
C GLU A 47 6.98 8.09 11.65
N GLU A 48 5.88 8.64 11.10
CA GLU A 48 5.00 7.91 10.17
C GLU A 48 5.78 7.44 8.93
N TYR A 49 6.61 8.31 8.35
CA TYR A 49 7.43 7.97 7.20
C TYR A 49 8.41 6.82 7.50
N LYS A 50 9.08 6.84 8.67
CA LYS A 50 9.98 5.77 9.09
C LYS A 50 9.25 4.43 9.21
N LYS A 51 8.08 4.41 9.85
CA LYS A 51 7.24 3.21 9.93
C LYS A 51 6.87 2.68 8.55
N ILE A 52 6.45 3.55 7.63
CA ILE A 52 6.16 3.15 6.24
C ILE A 52 7.40 2.53 5.58
N GLU A 53 8.59 3.06 5.82
CA GLU A 53 9.83 2.56 5.25
C GLU A 53 10.22 1.19 5.83
N GLU A 54 10.08 1.00 7.14
CA GLU A 54 10.32 -0.28 7.82
C GLU A 54 9.35 -1.35 7.34
N LEU A 55 8.06 -1.02 7.23
CA LEU A 55 7.05 -1.89 6.63
C LEU A 55 7.39 -2.30 5.20
N LYS A 56 7.84 -1.35 4.36
CA LYS A 56 8.29 -1.65 3.00
C LYS A 56 9.49 -2.59 2.98
N LYS A 57 10.47 -2.39 3.88
CA LYS A 57 11.64 -3.27 4.02
C LYS A 57 11.23 -4.68 4.46
N ALA A 58 10.29 -4.78 5.40
CA ALA A 58 9.83 -6.08 5.85
C ALA A 58 9.01 -6.81 4.78
N LEU A 59 8.17 -6.09 4.02
CA LEU A 59 7.47 -6.65 2.86
C LEU A 59 8.40 -7.01 1.70
N HIS A 60 9.58 -6.39 1.59
CA HIS A 60 10.61 -6.82 0.64
C HIS A 60 11.08 -8.25 0.92
N ASN A 61 11.02 -8.73 2.16
CA ASN A 61 11.33 -10.14 2.48
C ASN A 61 10.29 -11.13 1.92
N LEU A 62 9.15 -10.64 1.44
CA LEU A 62 8.20 -11.47 0.69
C LEU A 62 8.77 -11.89 -0.67
N GLU A 63 9.61 -11.04 -1.28
CA GLU A 63 10.21 -11.31 -2.58
C GLU A 63 11.14 -12.53 -2.54
N GLY A 64 11.12 -13.32 -3.62
CA GLY A 64 11.94 -14.53 -3.72
C GLY A 64 11.32 -15.53 -4.67
N GLU A 65 11.27 -16.80 -4.23
CA GLU A 65 10.81 -17.92 -5.05
C GLU A 65 9.33 -17.82 -5.46
N TYR A 66 8.48 -17.28 -4.57
CA TYR A 66 7.03 -17.27 -4.77
C TYR A 66 6.46 -15.92 -5.15
N PHE A 67 7.12 -14.82 -4.77
CA PHE A 67 6.64 -13.48 -5.00
C PHE A 67 7.69 -12.60 -5.66
N ARG A 68 7.22 -11.66 -6.46
CA ARG A 68 8.02 -10.59 -7.05
C ARG A 68 7.32 -9.25 -6.85
N TYR A 69 8.06 -8.21 -6.49
CA TYR A 69 7.51 -6.86 -6.47
C TYR A 69 7.55 -6.22 -7.86
N ASP A 70 6.37 -5.83 -8.35
CA ASP A 70 6.19 -5.05 -9.56
C ASP A 70 6.36 -3.56 -9.20
N LYS A 71 7.54 -3.00 -9.47
CA LYS A 71 7.89 -1.60 -9.14
C LYS A 71 7.00 -0.59 -9.87
N GLU A 72 6.63 -0.90 -11.11
CA GLU A 72 5.80 -0.02 -11.95
C GLU A 72 4.38 0.09 -11.38
N ASN A 73 3.80 -1.06 -10.99
CA ASN A 73 2.44 -1.11 -10.48
C ASN A 73 2.33 -1.15 -8.95
N LYS A 74 3.46 -1.07 -8.24
CA LYS A 74 3.59 -1.00 -6.78
C LYS A 74 2.82 -2.11 -6.03
N ARG A 75 2.97 -3.36 -6.46
CA ARG A 75 2.27 -4.52 -5.88
C ARG A 75 3.10 -5.79 -5.99
N HIS A 76 2.77 -6.81 -5.21
CA HIS A 76 3.41 -8.12 -5.32
C HIS A 76 2.63 -9.02 -6.30
N GLU A 77 3.38 -9.76 -7.12
CA GLU A 77 2.85 -10.78 -8.01
C GLU A 77 3.22 -12.15 -7.46
N LEU A 78 2.24 -13.05 -7.39
CA LEU A 78 2.51 -14.45 -7.09
C LEU A 78 3.03 -15.11 -8.37
N ILE A 79 4.33 -15.38 -8.44
CA ILE A 79 5.02 -15.86 -9.65
C ILE A 79 4.97 -17.39 -9.82
N VAL A 80 4.14 -18.08 -9.02
CA VAL A 80 3.91 -19.51 -9.18
C VAL A 80 3.16 -19.74 -10.51
N PRO A 81 3.76 -20.48 -11.47
CA PRO A 81 3.15 -20.66 -12.78
C PRO A 81 1.92 -21.55 -12.69
N ILE A 82 0.74 -20.97 -12.92
CA ILE A 82 -0.53 -21.73 -12.88
C ILE A 82 -1.07 -21.92 -14.28
N LYS A 83 -1.31 -23.19 -14.64
CA LYS A 83 -1.98 -23.56 -15.88
C LYS A 83 -3.45 -23.85 -15.61
N PHE A 84 -4.24 -22.80 -15.40
CA PHE A 84 -5.70 -22.96 -15.31
C PHE A 84 -6.25 -23.55 -16.60
N SER A 85 -7.09 -24.59 -16.47
CA SER A 85 -7.96 -25.03 -17.56
C SER A 85 -8.86 -23.88 -18.01
N SER A 86 -9.18 -23.83 -19.30
CA SER A 86 -10.03 -22.77 -19.85
C SER A 86 -11.38 -22.73 -19.14
N GLY A 87 -11.82 -21.53 -18.73
CA GLY A 87 -13.09 -21.33 -18.01
C GLY A 87 -13.15 -21.94 -16.60
N ASN A 88 -12.10 -22.58 -16.10
CA ASN A 88 -12.13 -23.24 -14.80
C ASN A 88 -11.46 -22.34 -13.71
N PRO A 89 -12.16 -22.07 -12.59
CA PRO A 89 -11.58 -21.38 -11.44
C PRO A 89 -10.81 -22.28 -10.46
N GLU A 90 -10.91 -23.61 -10.58
CA GLU A 90 -10.29 -24.55 -9.66
C GLU A 90 -8.78 -24.62 -9.82
N ILE A 91 -8.07 -24.78 -8.70
CA ILE A 91 -6.63 -25.03 -8.70
C ILE A 91 -6.38 -26.43 -9.24
N PRO A 92 -5.60 -26.56 -10.33
CA PRO A 92 -5.27 -27.85 -10.93
C PRO A 92 -4.78 -28.88 -9.90
N ASN A 93 -5.10 -30.15 -10.11
CA ASN A 93 -4.64 -31.24 -9.26
C ASN A 93 -3.20 -31.66 -9.60
N ASP A 94 -2.31 -30.66 -9.62
CA ASP A 94 -0.88 -30.82 -9.83
C ASP A 94 -0.18 -30.74 -8.45
N PRO A 95 0.51 -31.82 -8.01
CA PRO A 95 1.16 -31.85 -6.71
C PRO A 95 2.23 -30.77 -6.51
N GLU A 96 3.03 -30.48 -7.53
CA GLU A 96 4.12 -29.51 -7.44
C GLU A 96 3.56 -28.10 -7.36
N LEU A 97 2.60 -27.78 -8.24
CA LEU A 97 1.87 -26.51 -8.20
C LEU A 97 1.23 -26.28 -6.83
N ARG A 98 0.51 -27.27 -6.30
CA ARG A 98 -0.16 -27.16 -5.00
C ARG A 98 0.83 -26.99 -3.87
N ALA A 99 1.96 -27.70 -3.89
CA ALA A 99 3.03 -27.51 -2.92
C ALA A 99 3.58 -26.07 -2.97
N ASN A 100 3.84 -25.53 -4.15
CA ASN A 100 4.33 -24.17 -4.33
C ASN A 100 3.32 -23.13 -3.85
N LEU A 101 2.02 -23.31 -4.14
CA LEU A 101 0.98 -22.43 -3.60
C LEU A 101 0.87 -22.49 -2.08
N LEU A 102 1.08 -23.67 -1.46
CA LEU A 102 1.10 -23.80 0.00
C LEU A 102 2.32 -23.10 0.60
N GLN A 103 3.49 -23.29 0.01
CA GLN A 103 4.72 -22.63 0.46
C GLN A 103 4.61 -21.11 0.32
N ALA A 104 4.05 -20.60 -0.78
CA ALA A 104 3.76 -19.20 -0.96
C ALA A 104 2.83 -18.64 0.13
N GLY A 105 1.74 -19.34 0.45
CA GLY A 105 0.81 -18.92 1.50
C GLY A 105 1.45 -18.93 2.90
N ARG A 106 2.29 -19.93 3.20
CA ARG A 106 3.06 -20.00 4.46
C ARG A 106 4.09 -18.87 4.55
N HIS A 107 4.80 -18.59 3.46
CA HIS A 107 5.77 -17.49 3.37
C HIS A 107 5.08 -16.15 3.62
N LEU A 108 3.97 -15.89 2.92
CA LEU A 108 3.15 -14.69 3.11
C LEU A 108 2.68 -14.54 4.56
N LYS A 109 2.16 -15.61 5.17
CA LYS A 109 1.76 -15.61 6.58
C LYS A 109 2.94 -15.30 7.50
N SER A 110 4.09 -15.93 7.29
CA SER A 110 5.29 -15.70 8.10
C SER A 110 5.76 -14.25 8.02
N VAL A 111 5.78 -13.66 6.83
CA VAL A 111 6.16 -12.25 6.63
C VAL A 111 5.17 -11.34 7.36
N LEU A 112 3.86 -11.50 7.14
CA LEU A 112 2.87 -10.64 7.82
C LEU A 112 2.93 -10.79 9.36
N GLN A 113 3.25 -11.97 9.87
CA GLN A 113 3.42 -12.20 11.31
C GLN A 113 4.72 -11.61 11.88
N SER A 114 5.82 -11.58 11.13
CA SER A 114 7.05 -10.95 11.61
C SER A 114 6.90 -9.44 11.77
N VAL A 115 6.07 -8.81 10.93
CA VAL A 115 5.85 -7.36 10.98
C VAL A 115 4.87 -6.94 12.09
N LYS A 116 3.94 -7.82 12.46
CA LYS A 116 2.99 -7.59 13.58
C LYS A 116 3.69 -7.28 14.91
N ILE A 117 4.86 -7.86 15.16
CA ILE A 117 5.50 -7.86 16.48
C ILE A 117 6.02 -6.45 16.86
N GLU A 118 6.24 -5.56 15.88
CA GLU A 118 6.96 -4.31 16.11
C GLU A 118 6.06 -3.06 16.16
N ASP A 119 4.92 -3.00 15.42
CA ASP A 119 4.30 -1.70 15.10
C ASP A 119 2.76 -1.55 15.26
N ASP A 120 2.02 -2.56 15.76
CA ASP A 120 0.53 -2.55 15.79
C ASP A 120 -0.12 -2.20 14.43
N VAL A 121 0.49 -2.70 13.35
CA VAL A 121 0.05 -2.39 11.98
C VAL A 121 -1.00 -3.40 11.53
N LYS A 122 -2.11 -2.88 11.01
CA LYS A 122 -3.13 -3.67 10.30
C LYS A 122 -2.82 -3.70 8.81
N TYR A 123 -3.26 -4.72 8.11
CA TYR A 123 -3.05 -4.90 6.67
C TYR A 123 -4.37 -5.10 5.95
N LEU A 124 -4.48 -4.52 4.77
CA LEU A 124 -5.43 -4.97 3.76
C LEU A 124 -4.70 -5.88 2.77
N LEU A 125 -5.06 -7.16 2.77
CA LEU A 125 -4.60 -8.17 1.84
C LEU A 125 -5.63 -8.35 0.73
N ILE A 126 -5.28 -7.95 -0.49
CA ILE A 126 -6.11 -8.16 -1.67
C ILE A 126 -5.56 -9.36 -2.43
N ILE A 127 -6.40 -10.39 -2.58
CA ILE A 127 -6.13 -11.55 -3.43
C ILE A 127 -6.91 -11.33 -4.72
N GLU A 128 -6.20 -11.03 -5.80
CA GLU A 128 -6.79 -10.77 -7.11
C GLU A 128 -6.49 -11.92 -8.07
N GLY A 129 -7.53 -12.46 -8.69
CA GLY A 129 -7.40 -13.40 -9.79
C GLY A 129 -7.44 -12.67 -11.13
N MET A 130 -6.64 -13.16 -12.08
CA MET A 130 -6.61 -12.63 -13.45
C MET A 130 -7.04 -13.70 -14.48
N ALA A 131 -7.47 -13.23 -15.66
CA ALA A 131 -7.76 -14.07 -16.81
C ALA A 131 -7.04 -13.58 -18.07
N ALA A 132 -6.73 -14.51 -18.96
CA ALA A 132 -6.18 -14.24 -20.28
C ALA A 132 -7.30 -14.00 -21.30
N ARG A 133 -7.09 -13.04 -22.20
CA ARG A 133 -7.95 -12.79 -23.36
C ARG A 133 -7.79 -13.87 -24.41
N TYR A 134 -8.76 -13.95 -25.30
CA TYR A 134 -8.63 -14.73 -26.52
C TYR A 134 -7.67 -14.03 -27.50
N LEU A 135 -6.87 -14.81 -28.21
CA LEU A 135 -6.06 -14.34 -29.33
C LEU A 135 -6.66 -14.84 -30.65
N PRO A 136 -6.67 -14.00 -31.71
CA PRO A 136 -6.23 -12.61 -31.74
C PRO A 136 -7.13 -11.70 -30.89
N TYR A 137 -6.61 -10.53 -30.47
CA TYR A 137 -7.37 -9.64 -29.58
C TYR A 137 -8.70 -9.14 -30.18
N SER A 138 -8.79 -9.10 -31.51
CA SER A 138 -10.01 -8.77 -32.25
C SER A 138 -11.10 -9.85 -32.21
N ASP A 139 -10.86 -10.98 -31.53
CA ASP A 139 -11.87 -12.01 -31.33
C ASP A 139 -13.12 -11.40 -30.67
N LYS A 140 -14.29 -11.63 -31.29
CA LYS A 140 -15.58 -11.06 -30.83
C LYS A 140 -15.86 -11.38 -29.37
N ARG A 141 -15.37 -12.51 -28.85
CA ARG A 141 -15.52 -12.89 -27.44
C ARG A 141 -14.91 -11.87 -26.50
N ASN A 142 -13.81 -11.22 -26.89
CA ASN A 142 -13.17 -10.18 -26.07
C ASN A 142 -14.00 -8.89 -25.97
N HIS A 143 -15.00 -8.71 -26.83
CA HIS A 143 -15.80 -7.49 -26.95
C HIS A 143 -17.27 -7.68 -26.58
N ASP A 144 -17.69 -8.93 -26.38
CA ASP A 144 -19.03 -9.27 -25.93
C ASP A 144 -19.15 -9.00 -24.42
N LEU A 145 -20.18 -8.23 -24.03
CA LEU A 145 -20.40 -7.83 -22.64
C LEU A 145 -20.64 -9.03 -21.72
N GLY A 146 -21.37 -10.05 -22.20
CA GLY A 146 -21.63 -11.27 -21.44
C GLY A 146 -20.32 -12.01 -21.12
N ASN A 147 -19.46 -12.21 -22.11
CA ASN A 147 -18.16 -12.84 -21.91
C ASN A 147 -17.24 -12.02 -20.99
N ILE A 148 -17.31 -10.68 -21.05
CA ILE A 148 -16.56 -9.81 -20.14
C ILE A 148 -17.00 -10.03 -18.69
N ASP A 149 -18.31 -10.03 -18.44
CA ASP A 149 -18.89 -10.23 -17.10
C ASP A 149 -18.57 -11.63 -16.55
N GLU A 150 -18.71 -12.66 -17.38
CA GLU A 150 -18.32 -14.03 -17.03
C GLU A 150 -16.82 -14.12 -16.68
N THR A 151 -15.98 -13.34 -17.35
CA THR A 151 -14.54 -13.31 -17.08
C THR A 151 -14.24 -12.62 -15.76
N TYR A 152 -14.95 -11.54 -15.40
CA TYR A 152 -14.86 -10.96 -14.06
C TYR A 152 -15.22 -11.99 -13.00
N ALA A 153 -16.35 -12.68 -13.15
CA ALA A 153 -16.79 -13.74 -12.24
C ALA A 153 -15.78 -14.89 -12.15
N LEU A 154 -15.23 -15.35 -13.29
CA LEU A 154 -14.20 -16.39 -13.36
C LEU A 154 -12.95 -15.98 -12.57
N SER A 155 -12.47 -14.76 -12.80
CA SER A 155 -11.26 -14.25 -12.17
C SER A 155 -11.43 -14.07 -10.65
N TYR A 156 -12.60 -13.59 -10.20
CA TYR A 156 -12.96 -13.55 -8.79
C TYR A 156 -13.02 -14.96 -8.18
N ASN A 157 -13.65 -15.91 -8.87
CA ASN A 157 -13.75 -17.29 -8.40
C ASN A 157 -12.38 -17.96 -8.30
N ARG A 158 -11.40 -17.61 -9.15
CA ARG A 158 -10.02 -18.06 -8.99
C ARG A 158 -9.40 -17.54 -7.70
N ALA A 159 -9.53 -16.24 -7.41
CA ALA A 159 -9.04 -15.67 -6.15
C ALA A 159 -9.64 -16.39 -4.94
N LYS A 160 -10.96 -16.63 -4.99
CA LYS A 160 -11.69 -17.40 -3.98
C LYS A 160 -11.16 -18.83 -3.84
N SER A 161 -10.86 -19.51 -4.94
CA SER A 161 -10.25 -20.85 -4.93
C SER A 161 -8.89 -20.86 -4.22
N LEU A 162 -8.04 -19.86 -4.47
CA LEU A 162 -6.75 -19.74 -3.79
C LEU A 162 -6.93 -19.51 -2.29
N PHE A 163 -7.81 -18.58 -1.93
CA PHE A 163 -8.12 -18.29 -0.52
C PHE A 163 -8.62 -19.54 0.22
N TYR A 164 -9.57 -20.28 -0.35
CA TYR A 164 -10.07 -21.51 0.26
C TYR A 164 -9.04 -22.63 0.26
N PHE A 165 -8.21 -22.72 -0.76
CA PHE A 165 -7.10 -23.67 -0.79
C PHE A 165 -6.14 -23.43 0.37
N TRP A 166 -5.74 -22.18 0.62
CA TRP A 166 -4.94 -21.82 1.79
C TRP A 166 -5.65 -22.13 3.11
N LYS A 167 -6.91 -21.68 3.27
CA LYS A 167 -7.70 -21.89 4.47
C LYS A 167 -7.86 -23.37 4.82
N LYS A 168 -8.19 -24.23 3.84
CA LYS A 168 -8.34 -25.68 4.02
C LYS A 168 -7.04 -26.35 4.47
N ASN A 169 -5.89 -25.79 4.11
CA ASN A 169 -4.58 -26.30 4.47
C ASN A 169 -3.96 -25.61 5.70
N GLY A 170 -4.78 -24.94 6.53
CA GLY A 170 -4.35 -24.32 7.79
C GLY A 170 -3.61 -22.99 7.65
N ILE A 171 -3.57 -22.41 6.44
CA ILE A 171 -3.01 -21.08 6.20
C ILE A 171 -4.13 -20.06 6.41
N THR A 172 -4.24 -19.59 7.64
CA THR A 172 -5.17 -18.54 8.06
C THR A 172 -4.42 -17.28 8.49
N PHE A 173 -5.06 -16.13 8.30
CA PHE A 173 -4.57 -14.84 8.75
C PHE A 173 -5.45 -14.37 9.92
N ASP A 174 -4.85 -13.62 10.83
CA ASP A 174 -5.52 -13.06 12.00
C ASP A 174 -6.46 -11.93 11.57
N GLU A 175 -7.77 -12.10 11.75
CA GLU A 175 -8.80 -11.17 11.25
C GLU A 175 -8.76 -9.80 11.95
N ASP A 176 -8.18 -9.73 13.15
CA ASP A 176 -7.99 -8.46 13.87
C ASP A 176 -6.90 -7.58 13.23
N ILE A 177 -6.10 -8.17 12.35
CA ILE A 177 -4.87 -7.59 11.81
C ILE A 177 -4.89 -7.55 10.31
N VAL A 178 -5.35 -8.61 9.66
CA VAL A 178 -5.37 -8.73 8.21
C VAL A 178 -6.82 -8.74 7.75
N GLU A 179 -7.26 -7.63 7.17
CA GLU A 179 -8.48 -7.57 6.38
C GLU A 179 -8.22 -8.21 5.01
N ILE A 180 -9.01 -9.20 4.62
CA ILE A 180 -8.84 -9.89 3.34
C ILE A 180 -9.95 -9.49 2.37
N GLN A 181 -9.57 -9.05 1.18
CA GLN A 181 -10.48 -8.79 0.07
C GLN A 181 -10.17 -9.69 -1.12
N LEU A 182 -11.20 -10.30 -1.69
CA LEU A 182 -11.09 -11.13 -2.89
C LEU A 182 -11.55 -10.31 -4.09
N ALA A 183 -10.73 -10.25 -5.14
CA ALA A 183 -10.99 -9.45 -6.33
C ALA A 183 -10.80 -10.27 -7.62
N GLY A 184 -11.47 -9.82 -8.68
CA GLY A 184 -11.30 -10.37 -10.02
C GLY A 184 -11.25 -9.24 -11.04
N SER A 185 -10.15 -9.15 -11.81
CA SER A 185 -9.96 -8.10 -12.83
C SER A 185 -10.32 -8.54 -14.25
N GLY A 186 -10.70 -9.80 -14.42
CA GLY A 186 -11.01 -10.40 -15.71
C GLY A 186 -9.87 -10.22 -16.72
N TRP A 187 -10.18 -9.59 -17.84
CA TRP A 187 -9.25 -9.30 -18.94
C TRP A 187 -8.58 -7.93 -18.86
N PHE A 188 -8.79 -7.19 -17.78
CA PHE A 188 -8.30 -5.83 -17.61
C PHE A 188 -7.26 -5.77 -16.49
N GLY A 189 -6.95 -4.56 -16.03
CA GLY A 189 -5.86 -4.29 -15.09
C GLY A 189 -4.55 -3.90 -15.78
N THR A 190 -3.62 -3.34 -15.00
CA THR A 190 -2.32 -2.86 -15.46
C THR A 190 -1.26 -3.96 -15.40
N GLY A 191 -0.13 -3.81 -16.11
CA GLY A 191 1.00 -4.76 -16.04
C GLY A 191 0.71 -6.13 -16.66
N ARG A 192 -0.20 -6.20 -17.64
CA ARG A 192 -0.57 -7.44 -18.34
C ARG A 192 0.50 -7.86 -19.33
N PHE A 193 0.69 -9.16 -19.48
CA PHE A 193 1.41 -9.74 -20.60
C PHE A 193 0.60 -9.60 -21.89
N MET A 194 1.28 -9.44 -23.02
CA MET A 194 0.65 -9.20 -24.32
C MET A 194 1.07 -10.25 -25.36
N ASN A 195 0.33 -10.34 -26.45
CA ASN A 195 0.62 -11.19 -27.61
C ASN A 195 0.80 -12.66 -27.22
N SER A 196 1.87 -13.32 -27.66
CA SER A 196 2.18 -14.72 -27.35
C SER A 196 2.22 -15.03 -25.85
N ASP A 197 2.43 -14.01 -25.01
CA ASP A 197 2.47 -14.14 -23.56
C ASP A 197 1.13 -13.92 -22.86
N GLU A 198 0.03 -13.62 -23.57
CA GLU A 198 -1.31 -13.38 -23.00
C GLU A 198 -1.74 -14.50 -22.04
N GLY A 199 -1.35 -15.75 -22.33
CA GLY A 199 -1.64 -16.91 -21.48
C GLY A 199 -1.09 -16.79 -20.04
N LYS A 200 -0.01 -16.03 -19.83
CA LYS A 200 0.60 -15.78 -18.51
C LYS A 200 -0.28 -14.88 -17.62
N ASN A 201 -1.28 -14.20 -18.18
CA ASN A 201 -2.26 -13.44 -17.40
C ASN A 201 -3.24 -14.35 -16.62
N LYS A 202 -3.16 -15.68 -16.73
CA LYS A 202 -3.89 -16.61 -15.85
C LYS A 202 -3.14 -16.79 -14.53
N ARG A 203 -3.00 -15.71 -13.76
CA ARG A 203 -2.17 -15.63 -12.56
C ARG A 203 -2.94 -15.01 -11.38
N PHE A 204 -2.26 -14.92 -10.25
CA PHE A 204 -2.73 -14.19 -9.08
C PHE A 204 -1.87 -12.97 -8.82
N LEU A 205 -2.51 -11.86 -8.44
CA LEU A 205 -1.84 -10.69 -7.89
C LEU A 205 -2.17 -10.60 -6.41
N ILE A 206 -1.17 -10.25 -5.61
CA ILE A 206 -1.29 -10.15 -4.15
C ILE A 206 -0.88 -8.75 -3.75
N GLN A 207 -1.83 -7.95 -3.28
CA GLN A 207 -1.56 -6.61 -2.80
C GLN A 207 -1.66 -6.57 -1.29
N ILE A 208 -0.63 -6.00 -0.65
CA ILE A 208 -0.58 -5.82 0.79
C ILE A 208 -0.49 -4.32 1.02
N ILE A 209 -1.51 -3.76 1.65
CA ILE A 209 -1.59 -2.34 1.96
C ILE A 209 -1.55 -2.21 3.49
N PRO A 210 -0.48 -1.65 4.07
CA PRO A 210 -0.46 -1.37 5.50
C PRO A 210 -1.45 -0.25 5.83
N LYS A 211 -2.16 -0.41 6.94
CA LYS A 211 -3.02 0.57 7.59
C LYS A 211 -2.34 0.97 8.88
N ILE A 212 -1.61 2.07 8.83
CA ILE A 212 -0.94 2.64 10.00
C ILE A 212 -1.99 3.52 10.69
N GLY A 213 -2.25 3.29 11.97
CA GLY A 213 -3.10 4.17 12.78
C GLY A 213 -2.46 5.55 12.96
N GLU A 214 -3.24 6.54 13.41
CA GLU A 214 -2.66 7.83 13.80
C GLU A 214 -1.69 7.62 14.95
N ILE A 215 -0.47 8.18 14.85
CA ILE A 215 0.46 8.21 15.97
C ILE A 215 -0.14 9.16 17.02
N GLU A 216 -0.53 8.63 18.18
CA GLU A 216 -1.16 9.44 19.23
C GLU A 216 -0.25 10.58 19.67
N ARG A 217 -0.84 11.78 19.80
CA ARG A 217 -0.19 12.97 20.34
C ARG A 217 0.01 12.77 21.84
N HIS A 218 1.23 12.50 22.29
CA HIS A 218 1.61 12.60 23.70
C HIS A 218 2.18 13.99 24.01
#